data_AF-A0A3D0L9Z3-F1
#
_entry.id   AF-A0A3D0L9Z3-F1
#
_cell.length_a   1.000
_cell.length_b   1.000
_cell.length_c   1.000
_cell.angle_alpha   90.00
_cell.angle_beta   90.00
_cell.angle_gamma   90.00
#
_symmetry.space_group_name_H-M   'P 1'
#
loop_
_entity.id
_entity.type
_entity.pdbx_description
1 polymer ?
#
loop_
_entity_poly.entity_id
_entity_poly.type
_entity_poly.pdbx_seq_one_letter_code
_entity_poly.pdbx_strand_id
1 'polypeptide(L)'
;KGEVCGAVTGALMVLGLLYGQKSAADTEGRLVSNKVNDLMMDRFKEKCGSYICNDLLGCDVRTEAGVQYCHDNKLFTEFCPKMVAAAVEVLEGIILEEK
;
A
#
# COMPACT_ATOMS: atom_id res chain seq x y z
N LYS A 1 -13.99 -2.24 1.72
CA LYS A 1 -14.16 -0.82 2.09
C LYS A 1 -13.73 0.16 0.99
N GLY A 2 -12.86 -0.23 0.04
CA GLY A 2 -12.49 0.67 -1.08
C GLY A 2 -11.49 1.78 -0.70
N GLU A 3 -10.90 1.69 0.49
CA GLU A 3 -9.99 2.67 1.08
C GLU A 3 -8.54 2.32 0.69
N VAL A 4 -7.58 2.32 1.63
CA VAL A 4 -6.18 1.99 1.33
C VAL A 4 -6.07 0.63 0.64
N CYS A 5 -5.30 0.59 -0.45
CA CYS A 5 -5.01 -0.60 -1.23
C CYS A 5 -4.43 -1.70 -0.33
N GLY A 6 -4.97 -2.91 -0.44
CA GLY A 6 -4.55 -4.02 0.40
C GLY A 6 -3.05 -4.34 0.30
N ALA A 7 -2.44 -4.13 -0.88
CA ALA A 7 -1.01 -4.29 -1.09
C ALA A 7 -0.19 -3.26 -0.30
N VAL A 8 -0.63 -1.99 -0.27
CA VAL A 8 0.01 -0.92 0.51
C VAL A 8 -0.14 -1.21 2.01
N THR A 9 -1.34 -1.60 2.46
CA THR A 9 -1.54 -2.00 3.86
C THR A 9 -0.62 -3.16 4.27
N GLY A 10 -0.45 -4.15 3.39
CA GLY A 10 0.50 -5.24 3.56
C GLY A 10 1.93 -4.73 3.77
N ALA A 11 2.39 -3.84 2.90
CA ALA A 11 3.72 -3.25 2.99
C ALA A 11 3.92 -2.44 4.28
N LEU A 12 2.93 -1.63 4.69
CA LEU A 12 2.97 -0.88 5.94
C LEU A 12 3.10 -1.79 7.17
N MET A 13 2.44 -2.96 7.17
CA MET A 13 2.60 -3.95 8.23
C MET A 13 4.02 -4.52 8.29
N VAL A 14 4.64 -4.81 7.15
CA VAL A 14 6.04 -5.28 7.09
C VAL A 14 7.00 -4.21 7.61
N LEU A 15 6.82 -2.95 7.20
CA LEU A 15 7.64 -1.84 7.70
C LEU A 15 7.47 -1.64 9.21
N GLY A 16 6.25 -1.76 9.74
CA GLY A 16 5.98 -1.74 11.17
C GLY A 16 6.67 -2.87 11.93
N LEU A 17 6.79 -4.05 11.34
CA LEU A 17 7.53 -5.17 11.95
C LEU A 17 9.04 -4.95 11.97
N LEU A 18 9.60 -4.31 10.95
CA LEU A 18 11.04 -4.06 10.82
C LEU A 18 11.51 -2.84 11.62
N TYR A 19 10.72 -1.75 11.58
CA TYR A 19 11.14 -0.42 12.02
C TYR A 19 10.19 0.20 13.06
N GLY A 20 9.16 -0.50 13.49
CA GLY A 20 8.16 0.00 14.43
C GLY A 20 8.71 0.36 15.81
N GLN A 21 7.99 1.26 16.49
CA GLN A 21 8.27 1.65 17.87
C GLN A 21 8.20 0.43 18.81
N LYS A 22 9.30 0.17 19.55
CA LYS A 22 9.42 -1.00 20.45
C LYS A 22 8.86 -0.76 21.85
N SER A 23 8.80 0.50 22.29
CA SER A 23 8.25 0.88 23.59
C SER A 23 7.78 2.34 23.58
N ALA A 24 6.98 2.78 24.55
CA ALA A 24 6.51 4.18 24.63
C ALA A 24 7.65 5.22 24.62
N ALA A 25 8.83 4.88 25.14
CA ALA A 25 10.01 5.75 25.18
C ALA A 25 10.87 5.70 23.89
N ASP A 26 10.62 4.75 22.99
CA ASP A 26 11.35 4.57 21.74
C ASP A 26 10.89 5.61 20.69
N THR A 27 11.31 6.85 20.91
CA THR A 27 10.99 7.98 20.02
C THR A 27 11.69 7.88 18.67
N GLU A 28 12.90 7.31 18.64
CA GLU A 28 13.65 7.09 17.41
C GLU A 28 12.96 6.07 16.49
N GLY A 29 12.59 4.89 17.03
CA GLY A 29 11.84 3.88 16.27
C GLY A 29 10.50 4.42 15.75
N ARG A 30 9.82 5.27 16.54
CA ARG A 30 8.61 5.95 16.06
C ARG A 30 8.88 6.90 14.88
N LEU A 31 9.98 7.67 14.92
CA LEU A 31 10.34 8.59 13.84
C LEU A 31 10.70 7.83 12.55
N VAL A 32 11.50 6.76 12.68
CA VAL A 32 11.84 5.90 11.54
C VAL A 32 10.59 5.25 10.96
N SER A 33 9.73 4.66 11.80
CA SER A 33 8.48 4.04 11.37
C SER A 33 7.57 5.02 10.61
N ASN A 34 7.42 6.25 11.10
CA ASN A 34 6.63 7.27 10.41
C ASN A 34 7.24 7.60 9.04
N LYS A 35 8.56 7.84 8.99
CA LYS A 35 9.29 8.16 7.76
C LYS A 35 9.10 7.07 6.69
N VAL A 36 9.32 5.80 7.03
CA VAL A 36 9.23 4.71 6.05
C VAL A 36 7.79 4.46 5.59
N ASN A 37 6.81 4.67 6.47
CA ASN A 37 5.39 4.57 6.12
C ASN A 37 4.97 5.67 5.15
N ASP A 38 5.38 6.92 5.41
CA ASP A 38 5.11 8.06 4.52
C ASP A 38 5.77 7.83 3.14
N LEU A 39 7.04 7.41 3.11
CA LEU A 39 7.74 7.05 1.88
C LEU A 39 7.02 5.95 1.09
N MET A 40 6.51 4.91 1.77
CA MET A 40 5.78 3.83 1.13
C MET A 40 4.52 4.34 0.45
N MET A 41 3.74 5.17 1.13
CA MET A 41 2.49 5.73 0.59
C MET A 41 2.76 6.70 -0.57
N ASP A 42 3.75 7.58 -0.42
CA ASP A 42 4.10 8.58 -1.42
C ASP A 42 4.67 7.95 -2.68
N ARG A 43 5.66 7.06 -2.55
CA ARG A 43 6.28 6.40 -3.71
C ARG A 43 5.32 5.46 -4.43
N PHE A 44 4.45 4.76 -3.70
CA PHE A 44 3.40 3.96 -4.33
C PHE A 44 2.42 4.85 -5.10
N LYS A 45 2.00 5.98 -4.51
CA LYS A 45 1.12 6.95 -5.17
C LYS A 45 1.78 7.56 -6.41
N GLU A 46 3.06 7.92 -6.34
CA GLU A 46 3.81 8.44 -7.49
C GLU A 46 3.85 7.41 -8.64
N LYS A 47 4.08 6.14 -8.30
CA LYS A 47 4.19 5.05 -9.28
C LYS A 47 2.84 4.58 -9.84
N CYS A 48 1.79 4.54 -9.03
CA CYS A 48 0.51 3.92 -9.37
C CYS A 48 -0.67 4.92 -9.45
N GLY A 49 -0.44 6.20 -9.15
CA GLY A 49 -1.42 7.29 -9.22
C GLY A 49 -2.21 7.51 -7.92
N SER A 50 -2.48 6.47 -7.13
CA SER A 50 -3.14 6.57 -5.83
C SER A 50 -2.76 5.38 -4.94
N TYR A 51 -2.93 5.49 -3.63
CA TYR A 51 -2.94 4.33 -2.72
C TYR A 51 -4.37 3.96 -2.29
N ILE A 52 -5.40 4.67 -2.78
CA ILE A 52 -6.81 4.37 -2.51
C ILE A 52 -7.33 3.41 -3.57
N CYS A 53 -7.89 2.28 -3.13
CA CYS A 53 -8.34 1.18 -3.95
C CYS A 53 -9.43 1.59 -4.95
N ASN A 54 -10.42 2.39 -4.52
CA ASN A 54 -11.46 2.88 -5.43
C ASN A 54 -10.89 3.81 -6.51
N ASP A 55 -9.92 4.66 -6.17
CA ASP A 55 -9.26 5.54 -7.15
C ASP A 55 -8.46 4.73 -8.17
N LEU A 56 -7.71 3.71 -7.70
CA LEU A 56 -6.93 2.81 -8.54
C LEU A 56 -7.79 1.99 -9.49
N LEU A 57 -8.95 1.51 -9.01
CA LEU A 57 -9.87 0.67 -9.78
C LEU A 57 -10.87 1.48 -10.62
N GLY A 58 -10.97 2.79 -10.40
CA GLY A 58 -11.91 3.68 -11.10
C GLY A 58 -13.39 3.38 -10.80
N CYS A 59 -13.69 2.66 -9.71
CA CYS A 59 -15.05 2.29 -9.33
C CYS A 59 -15.20 2.10 -7.82
N ASP A 60 -16.43 2.05 -7.32
CA ASP A 60 -16.72 1.82 -5.91
C ASP A 60 -16.98 0.34 -5.59
N VAL A 61 -15.97 -0.36 -5.09
CA VAL A 61 -16.06 -1.79 -4.72
C VAL A 61 -16.90 -2.07 -3.47
N ARG A 62 -17.52 -1.03 -2.85
CA ARG A 62 -18.54 -1.21 -1.79
C ARG A 62 -19.92 -1.50 -2.36
N THR A 63 -20.10 -1.30 -3.68
CA THR A 63 -21.37 -1.50 -4.37
C THR A 63 -21.32 -2.77 -5.22
N GLU A 64 -22.46 -3.43 -5.41
CA GLU A 64 -22.56 -4.59 -6.30
C GLU A 64 -22.16 -4.24 -7.74
N ALA A 65 -22.57 -3.06 -8.23
CA ALA A 65 -22.23 -2.57 -9.56
C ALA A 65 -20.71 -2.37 -9.75
N GLY A 66 -20.03 -1.80 -8.76
CA GLY A 66 -18.57 -1.62 -8.81
C GLY A 66 -17.83 -2.96 -8.75
N VAL A 67 -18.30 -3.90 -7.94
CA VAL A 67 -17.74 -5.26 -7.90
C VAL A 67 -17.93 -5.97 -9.24
N GLN A 68 -19.12 -5.88 -9.84
CA GLN A 68 -19.39 -6.45 -11.16
C GLN A 68 -18.49 -5.83 -12.23
N TYR A 69 -18.34 -4.50 -12.23
CA TYR A 69 -17.41 -3.81 -13.12
C TYR A 69 -15.97 -4.34 -13.01
N CYS A 70 -15.48 -4.56 -11.78
CA CYS A 70 -14.16 -5.16 -11.57
C CYS A 70 -14.06 -6.58 -12.14
N HIS A 71 -15.10 -7.39 -12.05
CA HIS A 71 -15.11 -8.74 -12.63
C HIS A 71 -15.12 -8.69 -14.16
N ASP A 72 -16.00 -7.90 -14.75
CA ASP A 72 -16.15 -7.77 -16.21
C ASP A 72 -14.86 -7.26 -16.86
N ASN A 73 -14.15 -6.37 -16.18
CA ASN A 73 -12.87 -5.79 -16.62
C ASN A 73 -11.65 -6.52 -16.03
N LYS A 74 -11.85 -7.66 -15.35
CA LYS A 74 -10.80 -8.50 -14.77
C LYS A 74 -9.80 -7.77 -13.87
N LEU A 75 -10.25 -6.70 -13.20
CA LEU A 75 -9.37 -5.85 -12.42
C LEU A 75 -8.76 -6.60 -11.24
N PHE A 76 -9.53 -7.47 -10.58
CA PHE A 76 -9.00 -8.27 -9.46
C PHE A 76 -7.94 -9.30 -9.89
N THR A 77 -7.99 -9.80 -11.13
CA THR A 77 -7.10 -10.88 -11.62
C THR A 77 -5.97 -10.39 -12.51
N GLU A 78 -6.09 -9.21 -13.12
CA GLU A 78 -5.08 -8.68 -14.06
C GLU A 78 -4.50 -7.34 -13.61
N PHE A 79 -5.27 -6.49 -12.91
CA PHE A 79 -4.80 -5.17 -12.44
C PHE A 79 -4.26 -5.24 -11.00
N CYS A 80 -5.02 -5.78 -10.05
CA CYS A 80 -4.60 -5.88 -8.65
C CYS A 80 -3.26 -6.63 -8.46
N PRO A 81 -2.95 -7.73 -9.18
CA PRO A 81 -1.63 -8.36 -9.08
C PRO A 81 -0.47 -7.43 -9.48
N LYS A 82 -0.68 -6.50 -10.42
CA LYS A 82 0.31 -5.48 -10.78
C LYS A 82 0.51 -4.47 -9.65
N MET A 83 -0.55 -4.12 -8.93
CA MET A 83 -0.46 -3.27 -7.74
C MET A 83 0.28 -3.97 -6.60
N VAL A 84 0.10 -5.28 -6.44
CA VAL A 84 0.88 -6.08 -5.49
C VAL A 84 2.37 -6.06 -5.85
N ALA A 85 2.70 -6.32 -7.12
CA ALA A 85 4.10 -6.27 -7.58
C ALA A 85 4.73 -4.88 -7.38
N ALA A 86 4.00 -3.81 -7.70
CA ALA A 86 4.48 -2.44 -7.50
C ALA A 86 4.68 -2.11 -6.01
N ALA A 87 3.80 -2.57 -5.13
CA ALA A 87 3.96 -2.38 -3.68
C ALA A 87 5.19 -3.11 -3.14
N VAL A 88 5.44 -4.34 -3.62
CA VAL A 88 6.66 -5.10 -3.26
C VAL A 88 7.91 -4.36 -3.72
N GLU A 89 7.94 -3.88 -4.96
CA GLU A 89 9.10 -3.14 -5.49
C GLU A 89 9.41 -1.88 -4.68
N VAL A 90 8.39 -1.10 -4.33
CA VAL A 90 8.56 0.11 -3.49
C VAL A 90 9.03 -0.27 -2.08
N LEU A 91 8.43 -1.31 -1.48
CA LEU A 91 8.77 -1.80 -0.16
C LEU A 91 10.23 -2.28 -0.10
N GLU A 92 10.67 -3.09 -1.07
CA GLU A 92 12.05 -3.58 -1.16
C GLU A 92 13.04 -2.43 -1.32
N GLY A 93 12.72 -1.43 -2.14
CA GLY A 93 13.54 -0.23 -2.29
C GLY A 93 13.75 0.50 -0.97
N ILE A 94 12.69 0.73 -0.21
CA ILE A 94 12.77 1.36 1.13
C ILE A 94 13.59 0.49 2.08
N ILE A 95 13.37 -0.82 2.12
CA ILE A 95 14.13 -1.73 2.98
C ILE A 95 15.63 -1.73 2.65
N LEU A 96 15.99 -1.63 1.36
CA LEU A 96 17.38 -1.58 0.95
C LEU A 96 18.07 -0.24 1.28
N GLU A 97 17.33 0.87 1.27
CA GLU A 97 17.83 2.20 1.63
C GLU A 97 18.03 2.40 3.14
N GLU A 98 17.25 1.70 3.98
CA GLU A 98 17.30 1.80 5.45
C GLU A 98 18.20 0.72 6.11
N LYS A 99 18.94 -0.06 5.31
CA LYS A 99 19.99 -0.97 5.81
C LYS A 99 21.26 -0.21 6.18
#